data_AF-A0A355H0A3-F1
#
_entry.id   AF-A0A355H0A3-F1
#
_cell.length_a   1.000
_cell.length_b   1.000
_cell.length_c   1.000
_cell.angle_alpha   90.00
_cell.angle_beta   90.00
_cell.angle_gamma   90.00
#
_symmetry.space_group_name_H-M   'P 1'
#
loop_
_entity.id
_entity.type
_entity.pdbx_description
1 polymer ?
#
loop_
_entity_poly.entity_id
_entity_poly.type
_entity_poly.pdbx_seq_one_letter_code
_entity_poly.pdbx_strand_id
1 'polypeptide(L)'
;MDGVLKGRGLELIWVSDPVELNSLHTQGSGKIRLEDGAVLTVSYAQNNGRPFSSATQNLLNLNKIDRSDASYRGFKAWLKNKSEKEIYEILSHNERYIFFRFVDREPVGSLGQPVTPNRSIATDPNYFPEGALAFIRLRKPVLDDDYNVVRRVDFSRFVLNQDKGSAIKGPGRVDLFCGFGPEAQAAAGSLKEKGELYFLLLK
;
A
#
# COMPACT_ATOMS: atom_id res chain seq x y z
N MET A 1 6.05 24.05 0.70
CA MET A 1 6.91 22.99 1.25
C MET A 1 7.85 23.64 2.25
N ASP A 2 7.29 24.06 3.39
CA ASP A 2 7.85 25.22 4.09
C ASP A 2 8.75 24.82 5.28
N GLY A 3 9.08 23.52 5.38
CA GLY A 3 9.97 23.01 6.42
C GLY A 3 9.46 23.26 7.85
N VAL A 4 8.14 23.27 8.06
CA VAL A 4 7.52 23.67 9.34
C VAL A 4 7.93 22.79 10.54
N LEU A 5 8.47 21.59 10.29
CA LEU A 5 9.00 20.66 11.31
C LEU A 5 10.53 20.70 11.45
N LYS A 6 11.24 21.47 10.60
CA LYS A 6 12.70 21.51 10.57
C LYS A 6 13.28 21.97 11.91
N GLY A 7 14.35 21.31 12.36
CA GLY A 7 15.08 21.70 13.57
C GLY A 7 14.39 21.28 14.88
N ARG A 8 13.36 20.42 14.81
CA ARG A 8 12.66 19.90 15.98
C ARG A 8 13.16 18.53 16.45
N GLY A 9 14.07 17.88 15.71
CA GLY A 9 14.60 16.55 16.07
C GLY A 9 13.53 15.45 16.04
N LEU A 10 12.60 15.54 15.08
CA LEU A 10 11.47 14.61 14.93
C LEU A 10 11.71 13.58 13.81
N GLU A 11 12.80 13.74 13.07
CA GLU A 11 13.18 12.91 11.95
C GLU A 11 13.58 11.51 12.44
N LEU A 12 12.94 10.47 11.89
CA LEU A 12 13.35 9.08 12.14
C LEU A 12 14.55 8.69 11.27
N ILE A 13 14.44 8.97 9.97
CA ILE A 13 15.42 8.62 8.94
C ILE A 13 15.16 9.42 7.67
N TRP A 14 16.20 9.65 6.88
CA TRP A 14 16.11 10.24 5.54
C TRP A 14 16.13 9.13 4.47
N VAL A 15 15.28 9.27 3.45
CA VAL A 15 15.20 8.33 2.32
C VAL A 15 15.46 9.05 1.01
N SER A 16 16.01 8.34 0.03
CA SER A 16 16.49 8.93 -1.22
C SER A 16 15.42 9.10 -2.31
N ASP A 17 14.29 8.40 -2.21
CA ASP A 17 13.23 8.42 -3.24
C ASP A 17 11.91 8.95 -2.64
N PRO A 18 11.48 10.18 -2.99
CA PRO A 18 10.24 10.76 -2.48
C PRO A 18 8.97 10.04 -2.98
N VAL A 19 9.05 9.33 -4.11
CA VAL A 19 7.92 8.53 -4.63
C VAL A 19 7.73 7.28 -3.78
N GLU A 20 8.82 6.62 -3.38
CA GLU A 20 8.77 5.49 -2.44
C GLU A 20 8.32 5.94 -1.04
N LEU A 21 8.76 7.12 -0.57
CA LEU A 21 8.26 7.69 0.68
C LEU A 21 6.74 7.94 0.63
N ASN A 22 6.23 8.47 -0.48
CA ASN A 22 4.79 8.65 -0.64
C ASN A 22 4.03 7.31 -0.75
N SER A 23 4.65 6.29 -1.33
CA SER A 23 4.13 4.91 -1.31
C SER A 23 3.99 4.41 0.13
N LEU A 24 5.05 4.59 0.94
CA LEU A 24 5.06 4.24 2.35
C LEU A 24 3.95 4.95 3.14
N HIS A 25 3.69 6.24 2.86
CA HIS A 25 2.54 6.98 3.43
C HIS A 25 1.19 6.36 3.05
N THR A 26 1.08 5.83 1.84
CA THR A 26 -0.16 5.19 1.37
C THR A 26 -0.36 3.83 2.02
N GLN A 27 0.71 3.03 2.17
CA GLN A 27 0.69 1.70 2.77
C GLN A 27 0.60 1.74 4.31
N GLY A 28 1.11 2.78 4.95
CA GLY A 28 1.08 2.97 6.41
C GLY A 28 2.11 2.14 7.19
N SER A 29 2.81 1.20 6.55
CA SER A 29 3.95 0.49 7.14
C SER A 29 4.91 0.03 6.04
N GLY A 30 6.15 -0.27 6.41
CA GLY A 30 7.13 -0.75 5.46
C GLY A 30 8.47 -1.07 6.08
N LYS A 31 9.41 -1.47 5.22
CA LYS A 31 10.77 -1.81 5.58
C LYS A 31 11.73 -0.86 4.86
N ILE A 32 12.70 -0.32 5.59
CA ILE A 32 13.72 0.59 5.07
C ILE A 32 15.05 -0.16 5.13
N ARG A 33 15.72 -0.29 3.98
CA ARG A 33 17.05 -0.87 3.90
C ARG A 33 18.08 0.25 4.01
N LEU A 34 18.98 0.13 5.00
CA LEU A 34 20.09 1.03 5.21
C LEU A 34 21.25 0.70 4.25
N GLU A 35 22.22 1.62 4.17
CA GLU A 35 23.41 1.47 3.32
C GLU A 35 24.28 0.27 3.71
N ASP A 36 24.29 -0.09 5.00
CA ASP A 36 24.99 -1.28 5.54
C ASP A 36 24.21 -2.60 5.34
N GLY A 37 23.02 -2.54 4.75
CA GLY A 37 22.14 -3.68 4.51
C GLY A 37 21.20 -4.02 5.67
N ALA A 38 21.30 -3.34 6.82
CA ALA A 38 20.34 -3.50 7.90
C ALA A 38 18.93 -3.08 7.45
N VAL A 39 17.91 -3.71 8.04
CA VAL A 39 16.52 -3.46 7.67
C VAL A 39 15.76 -2.98 8.90
N LEU A 40 15.26 -1.76 8.81
CA LEU A 40 14.38 -1.16 9.82
C LEU A 40 12.93 -1.37 9.42
N THR A 41 12.07 -1.71 10.38
CA THR A 41 10.63 -1.75 10.16
C THR A 41 9.98 -0.51 10.75
N VAL A 42 9.13 0.14 9.97
CA VAL A 42 8.35 1.31 10.38
C VAL A 42 6.86 1.02 10.25
N SER A 43 6.09 1.54 11.19
CA SER A 43 4.64 1.40 11.23
C SER A 43 3.98 2.74 11.54
N TYR A 44 2.73 2.89 11.10
CA TYR A 44 1.88 4.02 11.37
C TYR A 44 1.85 4.34 12.87
N ALA A 45 2.06 5.61 13.20
CA ALA A 45 1.89 6.16 14.54
C ALA A 45 0.70 7.10 14.62
N GLN A 46 0.59 8.05 13.67
CA GLN A 46 -0.48 9.06 13.64
C GLN A 46 -0.59 9.66 12.22
N ASN A 47 -1.62 10.47 11.96
CA ASN A 47 -1.67 11.37 10.81
C ASN A 47 -2.12 12.78 11.22
N ASN A 48 -1.98 13.75 10.32
CA ASN A 48 -2.35 15.14 10.54
C ASN A 48 -3.88 15.44 10.45
N GLY A 49 -4.73 14.42 10.38
CA GLY A 49 -6.19 14.55 10.34
C GLY A 49 -6.78 14.95 8.98
N ARG A 50 -5.96 15.25 7.97
CA ARG A 50 -6.45 15.64 6.64
C ARG A 50 -6.97 14.41 5.87
N PRO A 51 -8.02 14.57 5.03
CA PRO A 51 -8.51 13.49 4.19
C PRO A 51 -7.47 13.09 3.15
N PHE A 52 -7.50 11.82 2.74
CA PHE A 52 -6.63 11.33 1.67
C PHE A 52 -7.11 11.84 0.31
N SER A 53 -6.18 12.38 -0.48
CA SER A 53 -6.41 12.78 -1.87
C SER A 53 -5.39 12.10 -2.79
N SER A 54 -5.87 11.45 -3.86
CA SER A 54 -4.98 10.74 -4.79
C SER A 54 -4.38 11.69 -5.84
N ALA A 55 -3.08 11.92 -5.76
CA ALA A 55 -2.34 12.70 -6.76
C ALA A 55 -2.46 12.11 -8.17
N THR A 56 -2.39 10.78 -8.30
CA THR A 56 -2.57 10.07 -9.57
C THR A 56 -3.98 10.30 -10.15
N GLN A 57 -5.02 10.21 -9.32
CA GLN A 57 -6.39 10.45 -9.80
C GLN A 57 -6.62 11.91 -10.21
N ASN A 58 -6.05 12.86 -9.47
CA ASN A 58 -6.11 14.27 -9.83
C ASN A 58 -5.47 14.53 -11.20
N LEU A 59 -4.29 13.96 -11.44
CA LEU A 59 -3.60 14.11 -12.73
C LEU A 59 -4.35 13.44 -13.89
N LEU A 60 -5.01 12.30 -13.66
CA LEU A 60 -5.91 11.69 -14.65
C LEU A 60 -7.09 12.61 -14.99
N ASN A 61 -7.74 13.19 -13.98
CA ASN A 61 -8.87 14.08 -14.17
C ASN A 61 -8.49 15.35 -14.95
N LEU A 62 -7.24 15.79 -14.79
CA LEU A 62 -6.65 16.92 -15.51
C LEU A 62 -6.08 16.53 -16.89
N ASN A 63 -6.23 15.28 -17.33
CA ASN A 63 -5.64 14.73 -18.57
C ASN A 63 -4.11 14.96 -18.69
N LYS A 64 -3.39 14.95 -17.55
CA LYS A 64 -1.93 15.11 -17.51
C LYS A 64 -1.16 13.79 -17.59
N ILE A 65 -1.84 12.67 -17.32
CA ILE A 65 -1.32 11.32 -17.44
C ILE A 65 -2.37 10.42 -18.11
N ASP A 66 -1.91 9.36 -18.76
CA ASP A 66 -2.81 8.40 -19.39
C ASP A 66 -3.31 7.35 -18.38
N ARG A 67 -4.38 6.63 -18.74
CA ARG A 67 -4.89 5.51 -17.90
C ARG A 67 -3.86 4.41 -17.69
N SER A 68 -2.93 4.21 -18.64
CA SER A 68 -1.80 3.29 -18.50
C SER A 68 -0.85 3.70 -17.36
N ASP A 69 -0.73 5.01 -17.13
CA ASP A 69 0.14 5.59 -16.10
C ASP A 69 -0.51 5.60 -14.72
N ALA A 70 -1.80 5.27 -14.62
CA ALA A 70 -2.54 5.21 -13.37
C ALA A 70 -2.06 4.11 -12.41
N SER A 71 -1.30 3.13 -12.93
CA SER A 71 -0.69 2.09 -12.11
C SER A 71 0.48 2.66 -11.30
N TYR A 72 0.81 2.06 -10.17
CA TYR A 72 1.97 2.49 -9.37
C TYR A 72 3.26 2.54 -10.21
N ARG A 73 3.52 1.51 -11.03
CA ARG A 73 4.71 1.44 -11.89
C ARG A 73 4.69 2.49 -12.99
N GLY A 74 3.54 2.69 -13.64
CA GLY A 74 3.36 3.72 -14.66
C GLY A 74 3.56 5.12 -14.08
N PHE A 75 2.96 5.40 -12.93
CA PHE A 75 3.09 6.68 -12.25
C PHE A 75 4.53 6.96 -11.81
N LYS A 76 5.21 5.95 -11.24
CA LYS A 76 6.63 6.05 -10.90
C LYS A 76 7.51 6.31 -12.14
N ALA A 77 7.24 5.62 -13.25
CA ALA A 77 7.96 5.84 -14.50
C ALA A 77 7.71 7.24 -15.07
N TRP A 78 6.48 7.73 -15.02
CA TRP A 78 6.11 9.09 -15.46
C TRP A 78 6.79 10.18 -14.62
N LEU A 79 6.97 9.96 -13.31
CA LEU A 79 7.68 10.89 -12.43
C LEU A 79 9.21 10.90 -12.65
N LYS A 80 9.79 9.87 -13.26
CA LYS A 80 11.25 9.71 -13.39
C LYS A 80 11.94 10.86 -14.12
N ASN A 81 11.23 11.51 -15.05
CA ASN A 81 11.77 12.61 -15.86
C ASN A 81 11.50 14.00 -15.27
N LYS A 82 11.04 14.08 -14.01
CA LYS A 82 10.71 15.34 -13.34
C LYS A 82 11.79 15.77 -12.37
N SER A 83 11.94 17.07 -12.18
CA SER A 83 12.76 17.60 -11.10
C SER A 83 12.17 17.24 -9.74
N GLU A 84 13.02 17.18 -8.72
CA GLU A 84 12.59 16.88 -7.35
C GLU A 84 11.51 17.87 -6.86
N LYS A 85 11.64 19.15 -7.23
CA LYS A 85 10.65 20.19 -6.93
C LYS A 85 9.28 19.87 -7.54
N GLU A 86 9.23 19.48 -8.80
CA GLU A 86 7.97 19.11 -9.46
C GLU A 86 7.34 17.87 -8.82
N ILE A 87 8.16 16.87 -8.45
CA ILE A 87 7.68 15.67 -7.76
C ILE A 87 7.01 16.08 -6.45
N TYR A 88 7.64 16.93 -5.64
CA TYR A 88 7.05 17.39 -4.41
C TYR A 88 5.78 18.20 -4.61
N GLU A 89 5.71 19.08 -5.62
CA GLU A 89 4.48 19.82 -5.95
C GLU A 89 3.33 18.87 -6.32
N ILE A 90 3.60 17.84 -7.12
CA ILE A 90 2.62 16.84 -7.51
C ILE A 90 2.13 16.03 -6.30
N LEU A 91 3.07 15.52 -5.49
CA LEU A 91 2.75 14.68 -4.34
C LEU A 91 2.07 15.47 -3.22
N SER A 92 2.37 16.77 -3.09
CA SER A 92 1.74 17.68 -2.12
C SER A 92 0.25 17.92 -2.38
N HIS A 93 -0.31 17.47 -3.51
CA HIS A 93 -1.76 17.42 -3.70
C HIS A 93 -2.47 16.62 -2.61
N ASN A 94 -1.80 15.60 -2.06
CA ASN A 94 -2.28 14.91 -0.88
C ASN A 94 -1.85 15.66 0.40
N GLU A 95 -2.75 16.46 0.98
CA GLU A 95 -2.47 17.16 2.24
C GLU A 95 -2.30 16.21 3.44
N ARG A 96 -2.73 14.95 3.32
CA ARG A 96 -2.60 13.95 4.38
C ARG A 96 -1.15 13.54 4.56
N TYR A 97 -0.65 13.72 5.78
CA TYR A 97 0.70 13.34 6.17
C TYR A 97 0.67 12.27 7.26
N ILE A 98 1.52 11.24 7.13
CA ILE A 98 1.62 10.13 8.06
C ILE A 98 2.89 10.27 8.90
N PHE A 99 2.74 10.09 10.21
CA PHE A 99 3.84 9.96 11.15
C PHE A 99 4.06 8.49 11.47
N PHE A 100 5.33 8.09 11.53
CA PHE A 100 5.72 6.71 11.75
C PHE A 100 6.42 6.55 13.10
N ARG A 101 6.66 5.29 13.46
CA ARG A 101 7.54 4.86 14.54
C ARG A 101 8.30 3.62 14.13
N PHE A 102 9.50 3.42 14.66
CA PHE A 102 10.21 2.15 14.55
C PHE A 102 9.49 1.06 15.35
N VAL A 103 9.55 -0.16 14.83
CA VAL A 103 9.00 -1.34 15.51
C VAL A 103 9.94 -2.53 15.33
N ASP A 104 10.19 -3.28 16.41
CA ASP A 104 11.02 -4.50 16.40
C ASP A 104 10.20 -5.76 16.07
N ARG A 105 9.15 -5.61 15.27
CA ARG A 105 8.23 -6.69 14.90
C ARG A 105 7.79 -6.56 13.45
N GLU A 106 7.34 -7.67 12.88
CA GLU A 106 6.69 -7.64 11.56
C GLU A 106 5.44 -6.74 11.58
N PRO A 107 5.09 -6.12 10.44
CA PRO A 107 3.91 -5.27 10.34
C PRO A 107 2.66 -5.94 10.88
N VAL A 108 1.91 -5.17 11.66
CA VAL A 108 0.66 -5.59 12.27
C VAL A 108 -0.51 -4.97 11.52
N GLY A 109 -1.57 -5.74 11.32
CA GLY A 109 -2.83 -5.23 10.78
C GLY A 109 -3.59 -4.42 11.83
N SER A 110 -4.79 -3.95 11.47
CA SER A 110 -5.66 -3.18 12.36
C SER A 110 -5.99 -3.83 13.70
N LEU A 111 -5.84 -5.16 13.81
CA LEU A 111 -6.06 -5.92 15.04
C LEU A 111 -4.84 -5.97 15.97
N GLY A 112 -3.74 -5.30 15.61
CA GLY A 112 -2.48 -5.36 16.35
C GLY A 112 -1.75 -6.70 16.25
N GLN A 113 -2.22 -7.60 15.37
CA GLN A 113 -1.61 -8.90 15.11
C GLN A 113 -0.82 -8.89 13.79
N PRO A 114 0.27 -9.67 13.67
CA PRO A 114 1.07 -9.74 12.44
C PRO A 114 0.24 -10.16 11.23
N VAL A 115 0.47 -9.49 10.10
CA VAL A 115 -0.09 -9.91 8.81
C VAL A 115 0.83 -10.92 8.12
N THR A 116 0.23 -11.91 7.48
CA THR A 116 0.93 -13.00 6.79
C THR A 116 0.73 -12.87 5.28
N PRO A 117 1.81 -12.84 4.48
CA PRO A 117 1.73 -12.72 3.04
C PRO A 117 0.79 -13.76 2.42
N ASN A 118 -0.09 -13.28 1.56
CA ASN A 118 -1.12 -14.05 0.87
C ASN A 118 -2.13 -14.74 1.80
N ARG A 119 -2.15 -14.45 3.10
CA ARG A 119 -3.05 -15.06 4.09
C ARG A 119 -3.88 -14.02 4.84
N SER A 120 -3.41 -12.78 4.92
CA SER A 120 -4.17 -11.68 5.51
C SER A 120 -4.90 -10.89 4.45
N ILE A 121 -6.14 -10.52 4.75
CA ILE A 121 -6.94 -9.60 3.94
C ILE A 121 -7.40 -8.40 4.77
N ALA A 122 -7.71 -7.31 4.06
CA ALA A 122 -8.44 -6.18 4.61
C ALA A 122 -9.82 -6.08 3.98
N THR A 123 -10.85 -5.83 4.79
CA THR A 123 -12.23 -5.62 4.33
C THR A 123 -12.88 -4.44 5.05
N ASP A 124 -14.12 -4.10 4.67
CA ASP A 124 -14.92 -3.11 5.39
C ASP A 124 -15.52 -3.74 6.68
N PRO A 125 -15.18 -3.23 7.88
CA PRO A 125 -15.67 -3.78 9.14
C PRO A 125 -17.18 -3.61 9.35
N ASN A 126 -17.85 -2.75 8.58
CA ASN A 126 -19.32 -2.62 8.63
C ASN A 126 -20.04 -3.82 7.98
N TYR A 127 -19.35 -4.58 7.13
CA TYR A 127 -19.92 -5.70 6.38
C TYR A 127 -19.34 -7.04 6.80
N PHE A 128 -18.08 -7.07 7.22
CA PHE A 128 -17.37 -8.32 7.50
C PHE A 128 -16.69 -8.26 8.87
N PRO A 129 -16.80 -9.33 9.68
CA PRO A 129 -16.21 -9.36 11.01
C PRO A 129 -14.67 -9.36 10.94
N GLU A 130 -14.08 -8.50 11.76
CA GLU A 130 -12.64 -8.51 12.02
C GLU A 130 -12.22 -9.86 12.63
N GLY A 131 -11.07 -10.39 12.21
CA GLY A 131 -10.48 -11.66 12.66
C GLY A 131 -11.07 -12.92 12.02
N ALA A 132 -12.15 -12.80 11.23
CA ALA A 132 -12.84 -13.98 10.72
C ALA A 132 -12.08 -14.72 9.61
N LEU A 133 -12.31 -16.03 9.57
CA LEU A 133 -11.79 -16.94 8.55
C LEU A 133 -12.65 -16.85 7.28
N ALA A 134 -11.99 -16.67 6.14
CA ALA A 134 -12.64 -16.65 4.85
C ALA A 134 -11.89 -17.54 3.84
N PHE A 135 -12.59 -17.98 2.80
CA PHE A 135 -12.02 -18.63 1.63
C PHE A 135 -12.08 -17.66 0.44
N ILE A 136 -10.93 -17.35 -0.15
CA ILE A 136 -10.83 -16.46 -1.30
C ILE A 136 -10.62 -17.28 -2.57
N ARG A 137 -11.26 -16.88 -3.68
CA ARG A 137 -11.04 -17.42 -5.03
C ARG A 137 -10.91 -16.28 -6.03
N LEU A 138 -9.76 -16.18 -6.69
CA LEU A 138 -9.49 -15.19 -7.74
C LEU A 138 -8.38 -15.70 -8.68
N ARG A 139 -7.91 -14.84 -9.59
CA ARG A 139 -6.68 -15.11 -10.36
C ARG A 139 -5.54 -14.23 -9.89
N LYS A 140 -4.36 -14.80 -9.67
CA LYS A 140 -3.15 -14.03 -9.32
C LYS A 140 -2.24 -13.84 -10.54
N PRO A 141 -1.53 -12.71 -10.63
CA PRO A 141 -0.48 -12.51 -11.62
C PRO A 141 0.67 -13.50 -11.37
N VAL A 142 1.23 -14.03 -12.45
CA VAL A 142 2.56 -14.65 -12.48
C VAL A 142 3.50 -13.61 -13.07
N LEU A 143 4.60 -13.36 -12.38
CA LEU A 143 5.58 -12.36 -12.76
C LEU A 143 6.81 -13.03 -13.40
N ASP A 144 7.48 -12.33 -14.32
CA ASP A 144 8.85 -12.66 -14.75
C ASP A 144 9.90 -12.05 -13.81
N ASP A 145 11.18 -12.25 -14.12
CA ASP A 145 12.32 -11.73 -13.34
C ASP A 145 12.37 -10.20 -13.29
N ASP A 146 11.71 -9.52 -14.24
CA ASP A 146 11.58 -8.07 -14.33
C ASP A 146 10.26 -7.55 -13.71
N TYR A 147 9.55 -8.41 -12.98
CA TYR A 147 8.28 -8.12 -12.31
C TYR A 147 7.15 -7.69 -13.26
N ASN A 148 7.19 -8.10 -14.53
CA ASN A 148 6.09 -7.93 -15.47
C ASN A 148 5.09 -9.09 -15.36
N VAL A 149 3.80 -8.80 -15.53
CA VAL A 149 2.77 -9.84 -15.54
C VAL A 149 2.83 -10.60 -16.87
N VAL A 150 3.25 -11.86 -16.83
CA VAL A 150 3.31 -12.73 -18.02
C VAL A 150 2.03 -13.52 -18.25
N ARG A 151 1.35 -13.91 -17.17
CA ARG A 151 0.05 -14.59 -17.21
C ARG A 151 -0.67 -14.44 -15.88
N ARG A 152 -1.91 -14.90 -15.84
CA ARG A 152 -2.67 -15.06 -14.60
C ARG A 152 -3.03 -16.52 -14.39
N VAL A 153 -3.01 -16.96 -13.13
CA VAL A 153 -3.33 -18.33 -12.74
C VAL A 153 -4.39 -18.32 -11.65
N ASP A 154 -5.23 -19.36 -11.63
CA ASP A 154 -6.24 -19.52 -10.59
C ASP A 154 -5.57 -19.65 -9.22
N PHE A 155 -6.16 -18.96 -8.25
CA PHE A 155 -5.69 -18.89 -6.88
C PHE A 155 -6.88 -19.01 -5.94
N SER A 156 -6.80 -19.97 -5.02
CA SER A 156 -7.78 -20.07 -3.95
C SER A 156 -7.13 -20.55 -2.66
N ARG A 157 -7.58 -20.01 -1.52
CA ARG A 157 -7.11 -20.44 -0.19
C ARG A 157 -7.93 -19.85 0.95
N PHE A 158 -7.71 -20.40 2.14
CA PHE A 158 -8.12 -19.77 3.39
C PHE A 158 -7.24 -18.55 3.72
N VAL A 159 -7.92 -17.49 4.16
CA VAL A 159 -7.39 -16.19 4.57
C VAL A 159 -8.06 -15.72 5.86
N LEU A 160 -7.42 -14.80 6.59
CA LEU A 160 -7.94 -14.17 7.80
C LEU A 160 -8.13 -12.67 7.58
N ASN A 161 -9.26 -12.14 8.03
CA ASN A 161 -9.55 -10.71 7.98
C ASN A 161 -8.85 -9.94 9.11
N GLN A 162 -7.57 -9.62 8.93
CA GLN A 162 -6.71 -9.09 10.00
C GLN A 162 -6.45 -7.58 9.91
N ASP A 163 -6.98 -6.92 8.89
CA ASP A 163 -6.68 -5.53 8.63
C ASP A 163 -7.89 -4.74 8.09
N LYS A 164 -7.76 -3.41 8.03
CA LYS A 164 -8.73 -2.51 7.39
C LYS A 164 -8.03 -1.37 6.66
N GLY A 165 -8.52 -1.06 5.46
CA GLY A 165 -8.04 0.07 4.68
C GLY A 165 -9.11 1.15 4.57
N SER A 166 -8.73 2.43 4.66
CA SER A 166 -9.68 3.53 4.48
C SER A 166 -10.32 3.54 3.08
N ALA A 167 -9.63 2.98 2.08
CA ALA A 167 -10.11 2.83 0.71
C ALA A 167 -10.90 1.52 0.46
N ILE A 168 -10.93 0.60 1.43
CA ILE A 168 -11.62 -0.69 1.31
C ILE A 168 -13.02 -0.54 1.91
N LYS A 169 -14.00 -0.34 1.03
CA LYS A 169 -15.37 0.01 1.39
C LYS A 169 -16.40 -0.88 0.71
N GLY A 170 -17.45 -1.19 1.44
CA GLY A 170 -18.57 -1.99 0.97
C GLY A 170 -18.29 -3.49 0.86
N PRO A 171 -19.30 -4.28 0.47
CA PRO A 171 -19.23 -5.74 0.42
C PRO A 171 -18.45 -6.28 -0.79
N GLY A 172 -18.21 -5.45 -1.81
CA GLY A 172 -17.59 -5.87 -3.07
C GLY A 172 -16.08 -5.64 -3.15
N ARG A 173 -15.41 -5.34 -2.03
CA ARG A 173 -13.98 -4.99 -2.02
C ARG A 173 -13.23 -5.74 -0.92
N VAL A 174 -12.10 -6.33 -1.31
CA VAL A 174 -11.12 -6.94 -0.43
C VAL A 174 -9.73 -6.53 -0.90
N ASP A 175 -8.83 -6.30 0.03
CA ASP A 175 -7.40 -6.12 -0.26
C ASP A 175 -6.64 -7.36 0.23
N LEU A 176 -5.74 -7.87 -0.60
CA LEU A 176 -4.93 -9.05 -0.27
C LEU A 176 -3.50 -8.61 0.03
N PHE A 177 -3.07 -8.83 1.26
CA PHE A 177 -1.69 -8.54 1.64
C PHE A 177 -0.75 -9.49 0.90
N CYS A 178 0.08 -8.97 -0.02
CA CYS A 178 0.96 -9.79 -0.87
C CYS A 178 2.35 -10.06 -0.26
N GLY A 179 2.71 -9.36 0.82
CA GLY A 179 4.02 -9.45 1.46
C GLY A 179 4.89 -8.22 1.21
N PHE A 180 6.21 -8.41 1.28
CA PHE A 180 7.19 -7.34 1.17
C PHE A 180 8.14 -7.55 0.00
N GLY A 181 8.72 -6.45 -0.48
CA GLY A 181 9.70 -6.45 -1.55
C GLY A 181 9.11 -6.28 -2.95
N PRO A 182 9.97 -6.21 -3.98
CA PRO A 182 9.57 -5.83 -5.33
C PRO A 182 8.52 -6.76 -5.96
N GLU A 183 8.65 -8.08 -5.75
CA GLU A 183 7.69 -9.06 -6.25
C GLU A 183 6.30 -8.86 -5.65
N ALA A 184 6.22 -8.72 -4.31
CA ALA A 184 4.96 -8.49 -3.62
C ALA A 184 4.30 -7.18 -4.05
N GLN A 185 5.11 -6.12 -4.25
CA GLN A 185 4.66 -4.83 -4.72
C GLN A 185 4.11 -4.89 -6.16
N ALA A 186 4.79 -5.58 -7.06
CA ALA A 186 4.33 -5.78 -8.44
C ALA A 186 3.07 -6.66 -8.50
N ALA A 187 3.01 -7.71 -7.67
CA ALA A 187 1.82 -8.54 -7.54
C ALA A 187 0.63 -7.73 -7.01
N ALA A 188 0.80 -6.98 -5.93
CA ALA A 188 -0.24 -6.12 -5.36
C ALA A 188 -0.71 -5.05 -6.35
N GLY A 189 0.23 -4.34 -6.99
CA GLY A 189 -0.08 -3.28 -7.94
C GLY A 189 -0.83 -3.75 -9.20
N SER A 190 -0.72 -5.04 -9.55
CA SER A 190 -1.45 -5.63 -10.67
C SER A 190 -2.74 -6.35 -10.26
N LEU A 191 -3.03 -6.51 -8.96
CA LEU A 191 -4.26 -7.14 -8.50
C LEU A 191 -5.47 -6.20 -8.62
N LYS A 192 -6.15 -6.30 -9.76
CA LYS A 192 -7.47 -5.70 -10.01
C LYS A 192 -8.40 -6.72 -10.64
N GLU A 193 -8.63 -7.82 -9.92
CA GLU A 193 -9.41 -8.96 -10.42
C GLU A 193 -10.79 -9.04 -9.76
N LYS A 194 -11.75 -9.57 -10.53
CA LYS A 194 -12.99 -10.09 -9.95
C LYS A 194 -12.67 -11.42 -9.28
N GLY A 195 -13.24 -11.64 -8.10
CA GLY A 195 -13.09 -12.86 -7.34
C GLY A 195 -14.26 -13.04 -6.39
N GLU A 196 -14.20 -14.11 -5.62
CA GLU A 196 -15.20 -14.47 -4.64
C GLU A 196 -14.55 -14.61 -3.27
N LEU A 197 -15.31 -14.23 -2.24
CA LEU A 197 -14.88 -14.29 -0.86
C LEU A 197 -16.01 -14.88 -0.03
N TYR A 198 -15.73 -15.98 0.65
CA TYR A 198 -16.70 -16.73 1.43
C TYR A 198 -16.30 -16.68 2.90
N PHE A 199 -17.12 -16.08 3.76
CA PHE A 199 -16.89 -16.09 5.21
C PHE A 199 -17.52 -17.33 5.85
N LEU A 200 -16.78 -17.96 6.76
CA LEU A 200 -17.27 -19.09 7.54
C LEU A 200 -17.93 -18.57 8.82
N LEU A 201 -19.21 -18.86 8.99
CA LEU A 201 -19.97 -18.52 10.19
C LEU A 201 -20.27 -19.79 10.97
N LEU A 202 -20.18 -19.71 12.31
CA LEU A 202 -20.64 -20.79 13.18
C LEU A 202 -22.14 -20.99 12.96
N LYS A 203 -22.55 -22.25 12.85
CA LYS A 203 -23.96 -22.62 12.71
C LYS A 203 -24.70 -22.52 14.04
#